data_AF-A0A839EYW3-F1
#
_entry.id   AF-A0A839EYW3-F1
#
_cell.length_a   1.000
_cell.length_b   1.000
_cell.length_c   1.000
_cell.angle_alpha   90.00
_cell.angle_beta   90.00
_cell.angle_gamma   90.00
#
_symmetry.space_group_name_H-M   'P 1'
#
loop_
_entity.id
_entity.type
_entity.pdbx_description
1 polymer ?
#
loop_
_entity_poly.entity_id
_entity_poly.type
_entity_poly.pdbx_seq_one_letter_code
_entity_poly.pdbx_strand_id
1 'polypeptide(L)'
;MKDIDDNSGYAALWLWFGLSRAGWLTMPRVLLHEMPDDWQRRMAELLNEWSDAWPNQPDVVPHVSFKCAGKFVKGPGWISNYRYPDRAAINELRIADR
;
A
#
# COMPACT_ATOMS: atom_id res chain seq x y z
N MET A 1 32.10 1.56 -3.77
CA MET A 1 30.69 1.88 -4.06
C MET A 1 30.23 0.79 -5.00
N LYS A 2 29.29 -0.07 -4.59
CA LYS A 2 28.85 -1.19 -5.43
C LYS A 2 28.02 -0.59 -6.56
N ASP A 3 28.36 -0.85 -7.81
CA ASP A 3 27.54 -0.44 -8.96
C ASP A 3 26.14 -1.04 -8.76
N ILE A 4 25.19 -0.19 -8.34
CA ILE A 4 23.79 -0.57 -8.28
C ILE A 4 23.34 -0.54 -9.74
N ASP A 5 23.03 -1.71 -10.29
CA ASP A 5 22.29 -1.79 -11.54
C ASP A 5 20.97 -1.03 -11.31
N ASP A 6 20.80 0.09 -12.02
CA ASP A 6 19.61 0.94 -11.94
C ASP A 6 18.33 0.17 -12.33
N ASN A 7 18.46 -0.99 -13.00
CA ASN A 7 17.34 -1.90 -13.31
C ASN A 7 17.11 -3.01 -12.26
N SER A 8 17.89 -3.04 -11.19
CA SER A 8 17.72 -4.05 -10.14
C SER A 8 16.42 -3.84 -9.33
N GLY A 9 15.86 -4.93 -8.80
CA GLY A 9 14.70 -4.84 -7.89
C GLY A 9 14.99 -3.99 -6.64
N TYR A 10 16.25 -3.96 -6.19
CA TYR A 10 16.70 -3.06 -5.13
C TYR A 10 16.53 -1.59 -5.53
N ALA A 11 17.04 -1.19 -6.70
CA ALA A 11 16.92 0.18 -7.20
C ALA A 11 15.45 0.57 -7.40
N ALA A 12 14.64 -0.32 -7.97
CA ALA A 12 13.21 -0.08 -8.20
C ALA A 12 12.43 0.14 -6.88
N LEU A 13 12.64 -0.71 -5.87
CA LEU A 13 11.98 -0.57 -4.57
C LEU A 13 12.50 0.66 -3.82
N TRP A 14 13.80 0.92 -3.87
CA TRP A 14 14.41 2.12 -3.28
C TRP A 14 13.84 3.40 -3.87
N LEU A 15 13.70 3.46 -5.20
CA LEU A 15 13.11 4.60 -5.89
C LEU A 15 11.66 4.84 -5.48
N TRP A 16 10.84 3.78 -5.39
CA TRP A 16 9.44 3.88 -4.99
C TRP A 16 9.28 4.55 -3.61
N PHE A 17 10.07 4.13 -2.61
CA PHE A 17 10.08 4.77 -1.28
C PHE A 17 10.75 6.14 -1.28
N GLY A 18 11.80 6.32 -2.08
CA GLY A 18 12.54 7.58 -2.20
C GLY A 18 11.70 8.74 -2.73
N LEU A 19 10.80 8.47 -3.68
CA LEU A 19 9.90 9.49 -4.25
C LEU A 19 8.87 10.01 -3.24
N SER A 20 8.46 9.17 -2.29
CA SER A 20 7.45 9.52 -1.28
C SER A 20 8.04 9.99 0.05
N ARG A 21 9.36 9.82 0.25
CA ARG A 21 10.02 9.91 1.57
C ARG A 21 9.32 9.06 2.64
N ALA A 22 8.59 8.02 2.24
CA ALA A 22 7.84 7.19 3.14
C ALA A 22 8.77 6.20 3.85
N GLY A 23 8.70 6.14 5.18
CA GLY A 23 9.37 5.10 5.97
C GLY A 23 8.55 3.81 6.12
N TRP A 24 7.30 3.81 5.62
CA TRP A 24 6.33 2.72 5.78
C TRP A 24 5.44 2.61 4.54
N LEU A 25 5.00 1.39 4.23
CA LEU A 25 4.00 1.12 3.19
C LEU A 25 2.65 0.83 3.84
N THR A 26 1.65 1.68 3.56
CA THR A 26 0.27 1.48 4.00
C THR A 26 -0.64 1.52 2.80
N MET A 27 -1.34 0.42 2.51
CA MET A 27 -2.27 0.32 1.38
C MET A 27 -3.68 -0.01 1.87
N PRO A 28 -4.71 0.76 1.49
CA PRO A 28 -6.09 0.44 1.85
C PRO A 28 -6.51 -0.90 1.25
N ARG A 29 -6.91 -1.85 2.09
CA ARG A 29 -7.40 -3.17 1.64
C ARG A 29 -8.50 -3.04 0.59
N VAL A 30 -9.40 -2.06 0.73
CA VAL A 30 -10.47 -1.84 -0.24
C VAL A 30 -9.94 -1.65 -1.66
N LEU A 31 -8.84 -0.92 -1.85
CA LEU A 31 -8.25 -0.71 -3.17
C LEU A 31 -7.43 -1.90 -3.65
N LEU A 32 -6.80 -2.64 -2.73
CA LEU A 32 -6.10 -3.89 -3.07
C LEU A 32 -7.04 -4.93 -3.68
N HIS A 33 -8.29 -5.00 -3.20
CA HIS A 33 -9.31 -5.91 -3.74
C HIS A 33 -9.89 -5.47 -5.10
N GLU A 34 -9.59 -4.24 -5.55
CA GLU A 34 -9.97 -3.75 -6.88
C GLU A 34 -8.89 -3.97 -7.94
N MET A 35 -7.72 -4.47 -7.55
CA MET A 35 -6.66 -4.82 -8.47
C MET A 35 -7.09 -6.01 -9.36
N PRO A 36 -6.56 -6.15 -10.59
CA PRO A 36 -6.70 -7.37 -11.38
C PRO A 36 -6.32 -8.63 -10.58
N ASP A 37 -6.97 -9.76 -10.86
CA ASP A 37 -6.77 -11.03 -10.13
C ASP A 37 -5.30 -11.48 -10.12
N ASP A 38 -4.59 -11.30 -11.23
CA ASP A 38 -3.17 -11.67 -11.33
C ASP A 38 -2.27 -10.79 -10.45
N TRP A 39 -2.66 -9.54 -10.17
CA TRP A 39 -1.96 -8.66 -9.25
C TRP A 39 -2.24 -9.07 -7.80
N GLN A 40 -3.50 -9.38 -7.49
CA GLN A 40 -3.88 -9.87 -6.17
C GLN A 40 -3.16 -11.17 -5.82
N ARG A 41 -3.08 -12.12 -6.76
CA ARG A 41 -2.34 -13.38 -6.59
C ARG A 41 -0.86 -13.14 -6.32
N ARG A 42 -0.19 -12.37 -7.16
CA ARG A 42 1.25 -12.05 -6.99
C ARG A 42 1.54 -11.31 -5.68
N MET A 43 0.65 -10.39 -5.28
CA MET A 43 0.76 -9.71 -3.99
C MET A 43 0.62 -10.70 -2.84
N ALA A 44 -0.35 -11.60 -2.88
CA ALA A 44 -0.55 -12.60 -1.83
C ALA A 44 0.66 -13.55 -1.71
N GLU A 45 1.22 -14.00 -2.84
CA GLU A 45 2.45 -14.81 -2.88
C GLU A 45 3.61 -14.06 -2.19
N LEU A 46 3.86 -12.81 -2.59
CA LEU A 46 4.93 -12.00 -2.01
C LEU A 46 4.74 -11.73 -0.51
N LEU A 47 3.51 -11.48 -0.06
CA LEU A 47 3.20 -11.26 1.35
C LEU A 47 3.46 -12.51 2.20
N ASN A 48 3.17 -13.70 1.67
CA ASN A 48 3.47 -14.96 2.34
C ASN A 48 5.00 -15.17 2.42
N GLU A 49 5.71 -15.02 1.29
CA GLU A 49 7.19 -15.12 1.27
C GLU A 49 7.84 -14.13 2.25
N TRP A 50 7.30 -12.91 2.34
CA TRP A 50 7.75 -11.91 3.30
C TRP A 50 7.49 -12.36 4.73
N SER A 51 6.27 -12.81 5.06
CA SER A 51 5.97 -13.31 6.40
C SER A 51 6.89 -14.46 6.82
N ASP A 52 7.20 -15.37 5.89
CA ASP A 52 8.07 -16.53 6.12
C ASP A 52 9.54 -16.12 6.31
N ALA A 53 10.01 -15.10 5.58
CA ALA A 53 11.38 -14.59 5.68
C ALA A 53 11.64 -13.81 6.99
N TRP A 54 10.60 -13.21 7.59
CA TRP A 54 10.70 -12.44 8.83
C TRP A 54 9.71 -12.96 9.88
N PRO A 55 9.91 -14.18 10.45
CA PRO A 55 8.93 -14.82 11.34
C PRO A 55 8.87 -14.22 12.75
N ASN A 56 9.91 -13.49 13.17
CA ASN A 56 10.06 -12.95 14.53
C ASN A 56 9.73 -11.46 14.60
N GLN A 57 8.60 -11.05 14.00
CA GLN A 57 8.18 -9.65 14.05
C GLN A 57 7.76 -9.26 15.46
N PRO A 58 7.97 -8.00 15.87
CA PRO A 58 7.46 -7.52 17.15
C PRO A 58 5.94 -7.65 17.23
N ASP A 59 5.43 -8.02 18.41
CA ASP A 59 3.99 -8.06 18.70
C ASP A 59 3.43 -6.64 18.89
N VAL A 60 3.34 -5.90 17.79
CA VAL A 60 2.79 -4.55 17.73
C VAL A 60 1.84 -4.43 16.55
N VAL A 61 0.77 -3.67 16.74
CA VAL A 61 -0.22 -3.41 15.69
C VAL A 61 -0.06 -1.97 15.20
N PRO A 62 0.27 -1.75 13.91
CA PRO A 62 0.31 -0.40 13.35
C PRO A 62 -1.05 0.30 13.40
N HIS A 63 -1.05 1.60 13.72
CA HIS A 63 -2.25 2.44 13.67
C HIS A 63 -2.17 3.44 12.51
N VAL A 64 -3.20 3.46 11.67
CA VAL A 64 -3.32 4.39 10.55
C VAL A 64 -4.30 5.51 10.90
N SER A 65 -3.87 6.75 10.75
CA SER A 65 -4.69 7.94 10.97
C SER A 65 -4.61 8.88 9.78
N PHE A 66 -5.69 9.62 9.54
CA PHE A 66 -5.78 10.57 8.44
C PHE A 66 -5.47 11.97 8.94
N LYS A 67 -4.73 12.74 8.14
CA LYS A 67 -4.54 14.17 8.35
C LYS A 67 -4.94 14.95 7.11
N CYS A 68 -5.58 16.10 7.32
CA CYS A 68 -5.83 17.10 6.31
C CYS A 68 -5.36 18.45 6.85
N ALA A 69 -4.54 19.17 6.07
CA ALA A 69 -3.92 20.43 6.49
C ALA A 69 -3.25 20.37 7.88
N GLY A 70 -2.51 19.27 8.15
CA GLY A 70 -1.78 19.05 9.40
C GLY A 70 -2.63 18.61 10.61
N LYS A 71 -3.96 18.60 10.49
CA LYS A 71 -4.88 18.21 11.58
C LYS A 71 -5.39 16.79 11.38
N PHE A 72 -5.55 16.04 12.47
CA PHE A 72 -6.20 14.73 12.42
C PHE A 72 -7.66 14.87 12.02
N VAL A 73 -8.10 14.02 11.10
CA VAL A 73 -9.47 14.01 10.57
C VAL A 73 -10.04 12.60 10.59
N LYS A 74 -11.37 12.49 10.58
CA LYS A 74 -12.03 11.23 10.27
C LYS A 74 -11.78 10.93 8.80
N GLY A 75 -11.20 9.76 8.50
CA GLY A 75 -11.01 9.32 7.13
C GLY A 75 -12.33 9.09 6.41
N PRO A 76 -12.34 9.04 5.07
CA PRO A 76 -13.52 8.66 4.30
C PRO A 76 -14.00 7.27 4.74
N GLY A 77 -15.27 7.14 5.15
CA GLY A 77 -15.77 5.89 5.73
C GLY A 77 -15.61 4.66 4.82
N TRP A 78 -15.69 4.87 3.51
CA TRP A 78 -15.49 3.84 2.50
C TRP A 78 -14.08 3.24 2.50
N ILE A 79 -13.06 4.00 2.90
CA ILE A 79 -11.66 3.53 2.84
C ILE A 79 -11.39 2.42 3.87
N SER A 80 -12.06 2.52 5.02
CA SER A 80 -11.98 1.55 6.12
C SER A 80 -13.00 0.43 6.00
N ASN A 81 -14.09 0.63 5.27
CA ASN A 81 -15.18 -0.34 5.13
C ASN A 81 -14.93 -1.33 3.99
N TYR A 82 -13.86 -2.11 4.09
CA TYR A 82 -13.52 -3.12 3.07
C TYR A 82 -14.57 -4.24 2.93
N ARG A 83 -15.44 -4.44 3.93
CA ARG A 83 -16.50 -5.46 3.90
C ARG A 83 -17.67 -5.06 3.00
N TYR A 84 -17.92 -3.76 2.89
CA TYR A 84 -18.98 -3.19 2.04
C TYR A 84 -18.38 -1.99 1.28
N PRO A 85 -17.59 -2.26 0.23
CA PRO A 85 -16.87 -1.21 -0.49
C PRO A 85 -17.83 -0.28 -1.21
N ASP A 86 -17.61 1.03 -1.08
CA ASP A 86 -18.35 2.04 -1.82
C ASP A 86 -17.85 2.10 -3.27
N ARG A 87 -18.59 1.46 -4.17
CA ARG A 87 -18.20 1.35 -5.59
C ARG A 87 -18.20 2.69 -6.31
N ALA A 88 -19.07 3.63 -5.92
CA ALA A 88 -19.11 4.96 -6.53
C ALA A 88 -17.83 5.73 -6.20
N ALA A 89 -17.48 5.81 -4.91
CA ALA A 89 -16.27 6.47 -4.45
C ALA A 89 -14.99 5.84 -5.04
N ILE A 90 -14.93 4.50 -5.15
CA ILE A 90 -13.80 3.81 -5.79
C ILE A 90 -13.67 4.16 -7.27
N ASN A 91 -14.79 4.20 -8.00
CA ASN A 91 -14.77 4.52 -9.42
C ASN A 91 -14.33 5.96 -9.69
N GLU A 92 -14.67 6.91 -8.82
CA GLU A 92 -14.18 8.29 -8.92
C GLU A 92 -12.64 8.36 -8.90
N LEU A 93 -11.98 7.50 -8.12
CA LEU A 93 -10.51 7.45 -8.07
C LEU A 93 -9.86 6.95 -9.37
N ARG A 94 -10.60 6.17 -10.17
CA ARG A 94 -10.13 5.68 -11.48
C ARG A 94 -10.27 6.73 -12.59
N ILE A 95 -11.10 7.74 -12.37
CA ILE A 95 -11.45 8.78 -13.35
C ILE A 95 -10.54 10.01 -13.23
N ALA A 96 -9.65 10.06 -12.22
CA ALA A 96 -8.74 11.19 -12.05
C ALA A 96 -7.96 11.49 -13.35
N ASP A 97 -8.21 12.68 -13.89
CA ASP A 97 -7.69 13.22 -15.15
C ASP A 97 -6.21 12.91 -15.34
N ARG A 98 -5.88 12.48 -16.57
CA ARG A 98 -4.51 12.46 -17.09
C ARG A 98 -3.99 13.88 -17.30
#